data_AF-A0A661NLE6-F1
#
_entry.id   AF-A0A661NLE6-F1
#
_cell.length_a   1.000
_cell.length_b   1.000
_cell.length_c   1.000
_cell.angle_alpha   90.00
_cell.angle_beta   90.00
_cell.angle_gamma   90.00
#
_symmetry.space_group_name_H-M   'P 1'
#
loop_
_entity.id
_entity.type
_entity.pdbx_description
1 polymer ?
#
loop_
_entity_poly.entity_id
_entity_poly.type
_entity_poly.pdbx_seq_one_letter_code
_entity_poly.pdbx_strand_id
1 'polypeptide(L)'
;MKKLTVSVMVAATAALLSACGGSQEQQALEIVGSYSDDWGTTHTITESSWTQHSEGMDDSVFEIAAYDNDADFLVAQGAAGNPFNPGKWSRFDWTESAGALYFCQIVFDAETQEAATANTGADRSDLEAGCNGFGWSKLNPQ
;
A
#
# COMPACT_ATOMS: atom_id res chain seq x y z
N MET A 1 -31.22 -61.82 34.41
CA MET A 1 -30.27 -61.08 33.53
C MET A 1 -30.61 -59.59 33.58
N LYS A 2 -29.79 -58.77 34.24
CA LYS A 2 -29.67 -57.30 34.01
C LYS A 2 -28.37 -56.86 34.69
N LYS A 3 -27.47 -56.30 33.89
CA LYS A 3 -26.06 -56.00 34.20
C LYS A 3 -25.94 -54.66 34.95
N LEU A 4 -24.96 -54.56 35.86
CA LEU A 4 -24.42 -53.30 36.40
C LEU A 4 -23.67 -52.51 35.31
N THR A 5 -23.74 -51.18 35.31
CA THR A 5 -22.60 -50.23 35.10
C THR A 5 -23.09 -48.78 35.33
N VAL A 6 -22.63 -48.08 36.37
CA VAL A 6 -21.49 -47.11 36.47
C VAL A 6 -21.82 -45.68 35.98
N SER A 7 -21.79 -44.74 36.93
CA SER A 7 -21.69 -43.28 36.73
C SER A 7 -20.29 -42.88 36.29
N VAL A 8 -20.17 -41.93 35.35
CA VAL A 8 -19.09 -40.93 35.31
C VAL A 8 -19.66 -39.63 34.72
N MET A 9 -19.70 -38.56 35.52
CA MET A 9 -19.96 -37.20 35.05
C MET A 9 -18.71 -36.65 34.35
N VAL A 10 -18.93 -36.03 33.21
CA VAL A 10 -17.92 -35.37 32.38
C VAL A 10 -17.47 -34.08 33.06
N ALA A 11 -16.17 -33.97 33.35
CA ALA A 11 -15.51 -32.68 33.61
C ALA A 11 -14.73 -32.30 32.34
N ALA A 12 -15.28 -31.37 31.56
CA ALA A 12 -14.62 -30.83 30.38
C ALA A 12 -13.55 -29.82 30.81
N THR A 13 -12.29 -30.16 30.56
CA THR A 13 -11.13 -29.27 30.68
C THR A 13 -11.21 -28.16 29.62
N ALA A 14 -11.28 -26.91 30.06
CA ALA A 14 -11.09 -25.74 29.20
C ALA A 14 -9.59 -25.56 28.90
N ALA A 15 -9.20 -25.72 27.63
CA ALA A 15 -7.89 -25.31 27.15
C ALA A 15 -7.94 -23.82 26.82
N LEU A 16 -7.19 -23.01 27.57
CA LEU A 16 -6.91 -21.62 27.25
C LEU A 16 -5.86 -21.57 26.14
N LEU A 17 -6.29 -21.35 24.90
CA LEU A 17 -5.41 -20.94 23.82
C LEU A 17 -5.10 -19.46 24.01
N SER A 18 -3.95 -19.17 24.62
CA SER A 18 -3.35 -17.84 24.55
C SER A 18 -3.01 -17.57 23.09
N ALA A 19 -3.87 -16.82 22.41
CA ALA A 19 -3.51 -16.17 21.15
C ALA A 19 -2.41 -15.17 21.48
N CYS A 20 -1.17 -15.50 21.12
CA CYS A 20 -0.14 -14.48 20.92
C CYS A 20 -0.61 -13.63 19.73
N GLY A 21 -1.45 -12.63 20.02
CA GLY A 21 -1.65 -11.50 19.12
C GLY A 21 -0.33 -10.75 19.09
N GLY A 22 0.53 -11.11 18.14
CA GLY A 22 1.67 -10.27 17.80
C GLY A 22 1.11 -8.91 17.43
N SER A 23 1.34 -7.92 18.29
CA SER A 23 1.18 -6.52 17.93
C SER A 23 2.14 -6.27 16.78
N GLN A 24 1.63 -6.23 15.55
CA GLN A 24 2.39 -5.69 14.43
C GLN A 24 2.61 -4.21 14.74
N GLU A 25 3.82 -3.89 15.19
CA GLU A 25 4.32 -2.53 15.17
C GLU A 25 4.42 -2.17 13.69
N GLN A 26 3.44 -1.38 13.20
CA GLN A 26 3.43 -0.97 11.81
C GLN A 26 4.71 -0.18 11.55
N GLN A 27 5.61 -0.76 10.75
CA GLN A 27 6.86 -0.12 10.38
C GLN A 27 6.56 1.19 9.67
N ALA A 28 7.42 2.19 9.85
CA ALA A 28 7.34 3.44 9.09
C ALA A 28 7.34 3.17 7.59
N LEU A 29 6.68 4.02 6.80
CA LEU A 29 6.70 3.91 5.34
C LEU A 29 8.14 4.06 4.83
N GLU A 30 8.64 3.09 4.08
CA GLU A 30 10.08 3.02 3.77
C GLU A 30 10.55 4.04 2.73
N ILE A 31 9.62 4.57 1.92
CA ILE A 31 9.90 5.54 0.85
C ILE A 31 9.61 7.00 1.24
N VAL A 32 9.51 7.30 2.54
CA VAL A 32 9.40 8.69 3.02
C VAL A 32 10.63 9.49 2.57
N GLY A 33 10.40 10.63 1.92
CA GLY A 33 11.47 11.43 1.35
C GLY A 33 11.00 12.53 0.42
N SER A 34 11.98 13.21 -0.19
CA SER A 34 11.77 14.19 -1.24
C SER A 34 12.54 13.77 -2.48
N TYR A 35 11.87 13.78 -3.63
CA TYR A 35 12.40 13.24 -4.88
C TYR A 35 12.03 14.14 -6.07
N SER A 36 12.73 13.96 -7.18
CA SER A 36 12.26 14.38 -8.51
C SER A 36 12.23 13.19 -9.45
N ASP A 37 11.25 13.13 -10.34
CA ASP A 37 11.22 12.14 -11.40
C ASP A 37 11.85 12.65 -12.71
N ASP A 38 11.97 11.76 -13.69
CA ASP A 38 12.55 12.07 -15.02
C ASP A 38 11.64 12.98 -15.87
N TRP A 39 10.44 13.29 -15.40
CA TRP A 39 9.46 14.18 -16.06
C TRP A 39 9.47 15.60 -15.50
N GLY A 40 10.30 15.87 -14.48
CA GLY A 40 10.37 17.16 -13.82
C GLY A 40 9.29 17.36 -12.75
N THR A 41 8.65 16.29 -12.29
CA THR A 41 7.73 16.31 -11.15
C THR A 41 8.53 16.17 -9.86
N THR A 42 8.26 17.01 -8.87
CA THR A 42 8.75 16.83 -7.52
C THR A 42 7.75 16.03 -6.69
N HIS A 43 8.28 15.14 -5.86
CA HIS A 43 7.51 14.25 -5.00
C HIS A 43 7.93 14.49 -3.55
N THR A 44 6.96 14.79 -2.69
CA THR A 44 7.16 14.80 -1.24
C THR A 44 6.31 13.69 -0.64
N ILE A 45 6.97 12.68 -0.08
CA ILE A 45 6.34 11.51 0.52
C ILE A 45 6.57 11.59 2.03
N THR A 46 5.48 11.56 2.80
CA THR A 46 5.48 11.50 4.26
C THR A 46 4.77 10.23 4.73
N GLU A 47 4.71 10.01 6.05
CA GLU A 47 3.94 8.89 6.62
C GLU A 47 2.44 8.92 6.27
N SER A 48 1.90 10.11 5.95
CA SER A 48 0.46 10.32 5.78
C SER A 48 0.06 10.89 4.43
N SER A 49 0.99 11.33 3.59
CA SER A 49 0.66 11.90 2.29
C SER A 49 1.77 11.78 1.25
N TRP A 50 1.37 11.78 -0.01
CA TRP A 50 2.24 11.96 -1.17
C TRP A 50 1.76 13.18 -1.97
N THR A 51 2.57 14.23 -2.01
CA THR A 51 2.35 15.40 -2.87
C THR A 51 3.19 15.31 -4.14
N GLN A 52 2.57 15.53 -5.29
CA GLN A 52 3.22 15.63 -6.59
C GLN A 52 3.03 17.05 -7.14
N HIS A 53 4.12 17.69 -7.54
CA HIS A 53 4.10 19.04 -8.09
C HIS A 53 4.90 19.09 -9.39
N SER A 54 4.33 19.68 -10.43
CA SER A 54 5.05 20.02 -11.66
C SER A 54 4.89 21.51 -11.93
N GLU A 55 5.95 22.14 -12.44
CA GLU A 55 5.95 23.58 -12.69
C GLU A 55 4.77 24.01 -13.59
N GLY A 56 3.99 24.99 -13.13
CA GLY A 56 2.84 25.51 -13.86
C GLY A 56 1.55 24.69 -13.72
N MET A 57 1.53 23.66 -12.87
CA MET A 57 0.32 22.90 -12.51
C MET A 57 0.01 23.03 -11.02
N ASP A 58 -1.27 22.84 -10.66
CA ASP A 58 -1.68 22.71 -9.27
C ASP A 58 -1.20 21.36 -8.70
N ASP A 59 -0.90 21.33 -7.40
CA ASP A 59 -0.45 20.13 -6.71
C ASP A 59 -1.51 19.02 -6.76
N SER A 60 -1.04 17.79 -6.92
CA SER A 60 -1.84 16.60 -6.62
C SER A 60 -1.40 16.05 -5.26
N VAL A 61 -2.33 16.04 -4.30
CA VAL A 61 -2.10 15.53 -2.95
C VAL A 61 -2.87 14.23 -2.76
N PHE A 62 -2.18 13.20 -2.31
CA PHE A 62 -2.77 11.89 -2.01
C PHE A 62 -2.59 11.59 -0.53
N GLU A 63 -3.68 11.48 0.21
CA GLU A 63 -3.69 11.16 1.64
C GLU A 63 -3.56 9.64 1.83
N ILE A 64 -2.45 9.19 2.40
CA ILE A 64 -2.09 7.78 2.55
C ILE A 64 -2.98 7.15 3.63
N ALA A 65 -3.68 6.09 3.25
CA ALA A 65 -4.58 5.36 4.16
C ALA A 65 -4.01 4.02 4.62
N ALA A 66 -3.20 3.37 3.78
CA ALA A 66 -2.54 2.11 4.08
C ALA A 66 -1.29 1.91 3.22
N TYR A 67 -0.36 1.11 3.70
CA TYR A 67 0.80 0.63 2.95
C TYR A 67 1.24 -0.73 3.47
N ASP A 68 1.98 -1.45 2.64
CA ASP A 68 2.64 -2.70 2.94
C ASP A 68 4.06 -2.64 2.35
N ASN A 69 5.05 -2.47 3.22
CA ASN A 69 6.45 -2.38 2.80
C ASN A 69 6.96 -3.73 2.27
N ASP A 70 6.51 -4.85 2.82
CA ASP A 70 6.95 -6.17 2.35
C ASP A 70 6.41 -6.48 0.94
N ALA A 71 5.30 -5.85 0.56
CA ALA A 71 4.68 -5.95 -0.76
C ALA A 71 4.93 -4.73 -1.66
N ASP A 72 5.75 -3.77 -1.23
CA ASP A 72 6.12 -2.54 -1.93
C ASP A 72 4.94 -1.75 -2.51
N PHE A 73 3.87 -1.50 -1.74
CA PHE A 73 2.79 -0.64 -2.20
C PHE A 73 2.14 0.20 -1.11
N LEU A 74 1.50 1.29 -1.53
CA LEU A 74 0.62 2.10 -0.69
C LEU A 74 -0.68 2.42 -1.43
N VAL A 75 -1.71 2.71 -0.64
CA VAL A 75 -3.03 3.13 -1.11
C VAL A 75 -3.38 4.46 -0.46
N ALA A 76 -3.80 5.41 -1.29
CA ALA A 76 -4.06 6.77 -0.87
C ALA A 76 -5.31 7.33 -1.56
N GLN A 77 -6.01 8.25 -0.89
CA GLN A 77 -7.15 8.96 -1.46
C GLN A 77 -6.68 10.32 -1.98
N GLY A 78 -7.02 10.65 -3.23
CA GLY A 78 -6.76 11.97 -3.78
C GLY A 78 -7.56 13.05 -3.05
N ALA A 79 -6.91 14.15 -2.67
CA ALA A 79 -7.58 15.27 -2.03
C ALA A 79 -8.69 15.85 -2.94
N ALA A 80 -9.72 16.44 -2.33
CA ALA A 80 -10.86 16.98 -3.07
C ALA A 80 -10.49 18.12 -4.03
N GLY A 81 -9.35 18.78 -3.81
CA GLY A 81 -8.82 19.85 -4.65
C GLY A 81 -7.91 19.37 -5.79
N ASN A 82 -7.63 18.06 -5.92
CA ASN A 82 -6.74 17.57 -6.96
C ASN A 82 -7.28 17.90 -8.35
N PRO A 83 -6.41 18.30 -9.30
CA PRO A 83 -6.83 18.64 -10.66
C PRO A 83 -7.39 17.43 -11.43
N PHE A 84 -6.99 16.21 -11.03
CA PHE A 84 -7.42 14.96 -11.64
C PHE A 84 -7.93 13.99 -10.56
N ASN A 85 -9.04 13.30 -10.87
CA ASN A 85 -9.66 12.28 -10.03
C ASN A 85 -9.83 12.66 -8.54
N PRO A 86 -10.39 13.84 -8.22
CA PRO A 86 -10.55 14.28 -6.84
C PRO A 86 -11.42 13.30 -6.05
N GLY A 87 -10.97 12.96 -4.84
CA GLY A 87 -11.66 12.02 -3.95
C GLY A 87 -11.58 10.55 -4.34
N LYS A 88 -10.93 10.21 -5.46
CA LYS A 88 -10.74 8.81 -5.88
C LYS A 88 -9.54 8.18 -5.18
N TRP A 89 -9.52 6.86 -5.19
CA TRP A 89 -8.48 6.04 -4.58
C TRP A 89 -7.42 5.66 -5.61
N SER A 90 -6.18 5.76 -5.18
CA SER A 90 -5.01 5.38 -5.96
C SER A 90 -4.21 4.31 -5.25
N ARG A 91 -3.55 3.46 -6.03
CA ARG A 91 -2.53 2.52 -5.55
C ARG A 91 -1.23 2.90 -6.22
N PHE A 92 -0.19 3.05 -5.40
CA PHE A 92 1.17 3.31 -5.84
C PHE A 92 2.02 2.11 -5.45
N ASP A 93 2.62 1.47 -6.43
CA ASP A 93 3.59 0.39 -6.25
C ASP A 93 4.98 0.98 -6.41
N TRP A 94 5.96 0.46 -5.67
CA TRP A 94 7.37 0.78 -5.90
C TRP A 94 8.21 -0.48 -6.10
N THR A 95 9.43 -0.28 -6.59
CA THR A 95 10.47 -1.31 -6.66
C THR A 95 11.83 -0.64 -6.68
N GLU A 96 12.85 -1.36 -6.20
CA GLU A 96 14.23 -0.95 -6.36
C GLU A 96 14.91 -1.71 -7.50
N SER A 97 15.72 -1.01 -8.29
CA SER A 97 16.58 -1.64 -9.29
C SER A 97 17.88 -0.86 -9.42
N ALA A 98 19.00 -1.58 -9.40
CA ALA A 98 20.35 -1.01 -9.45
C ALA A 98 20.60 0.15 -8.45
N GLY A 99 19.97 0.09 -7.27
CA GLY A 99 20.10 1.11 -6.22
C GLY A 99 19.29 2.38 -6.47
N ALA A 100 18.34 2.36 -7.40
CA ALA A 100 17.38 3.45 -7.62
C ALA A 100 15.96 2.98 -7.30
N LEU A 101 15.18 3.88 -6.72
CA LEU A 101 13.76 3.69 -6.45
C LEU A 101 12.94 4.06 -7.68
N TYR A 102 11.93 3.25 -7.99
CA TYR A 102 10.98 3.47 -9.06
C TYR A 102 9.56 3.34 -8.51
N PHE A 103 8.62 4.11 -9.06
CA PHE A 103 7.21 3.99 -8.70
C PHE A 103 6.28 3.88 -9.91
N CYS A 104 5.11 3.31 -9.66
CA CYS A 104 4.01 3.20 -10.59
C CYS A 104 2.70 3.54 -9.87
N GLN A 105 1.95 4.53 -10.36
CA GLN A 105 0.55 4.72 -9.95
C GLN A 105 -0.34 3.75 -10.74
N ILE A 106 -0.43 2.51 -10.29
CA ILE A 106 -1.10 1.44 -11.03
C ILE A 106 -2.63 1.59 -11.05
N VAL A 107 -3.18 2.26 -10.04
CA VAL A 107 -4.59 2.68 -9.97
C VAL A 107 -4.64 4.18 -9.71
N PHE A 108 -5.49 4.89 -10.46
CA PHE A 108 -5.61 6.35 -10.37
C PHE A 108 -7.04 6.87 -10.11
N ASP A 109 -8.08 6.03 -10.20
CA ASP A 109 -9.49 6.44 -10.14
C ASP A 109 -10.45 5.46 -9.44
N ALA A 110 -9.97 4.58 -8.56
CA ALA A 110 -10.85 3.63 -7.88
C ALA A 110 -11.89 4.33 -6.98
N GLU A 111 -13.10 3.77 -6.94
CA GLU A 111 -14.20 4.31 -6.12
C GLU A 111 -14.01 4.06 -4.61
N THR A 112 -13.27 3.01 -4.23
CA THR A 112 -13.04 2.65 -2.83
C THR A 112 -11.59 2.24 -2.58
N GLN A 113 -11.17 2.31 -1.32
CA GLN A 113 -9.86 1.87 -0.87
C GLN A 113 -9.63 0.39 -1.18
N GLU A 114 -10.65 -0.45 -0.98
CA GLU A 114 -10.57 -1.89 -1.23
C GLU A 114 -10.35 -2.18 -2.72
N ALA A 115 -11.02 -1.44 -3.60
CA ALA A 115 -10.84 -1.59 -5.04
C ALA A 115 -9.43 -1.20 -5.50
N ALA A 116 -8.85 -0.12 -4.94
CA ALA A 116 -7.45 0.23 -5.21
C ALA A 116 -6.48 -0.83 -4.69
N THR A 117 -6.72 -1.33 -3.47
CA THR A 117 -5.88 -2.34 -2.81
C THR A 117 -5.84 -3.66 -3.60
N ALA A 118 -6.99 -4.10 -4.11
CA ALA A 118 -7.13 -5.39 -4.79
C ALA A 118 -6.42 -5.48 -6.16
N ASN A 119 -5.97 -4.36 -6.73
CA ASN A 119 -5.28 -4.34 -8.02
C ASN A 119 -3.79 -4.62 -7.84
N THR A 120 -3.27 -5.71 -8.40
CA THR A 120 -1.83 -6.06 -8.36
C THR A 120 -1.14 -5.88 -9.71
N GLY A 121 -1.70 -5.07 -10.61
CA GLY A 121 -1.36 -5.04 -12.04
C GLY A 121 0.01 -4.47 -12.41
N ALA A 122 0.83 -4.08 -11.43
CA ALA A 122 2.18 -3.56 -11.66
C ALA A 122 3.19 -4.70 -11.72
N ASP A 123 3.88 -4.85 -12.85
CA ASP A 123 4.97 -5.82 -13.02
C ASP A 123 6.32 -5.17 -12.66
N ARG A 124 6.83 -5.50 -11.47
CA ARG A 124 8.12 -4.98 -10.96
C ARG A 124 9.34 -5.52 -11.70
N SER A 125 9.18 -6.61 -12.46
CA SER A 125 10.27 -7.21 -13.23
C SER A 125 10.49 -6.53 -14.59
N ASP A 126 9.55 -5.69 -15.03
CA ASP A 126 9.59 -4.95 -16.28
C ASP A 126 9.48 -3.45 -16.01
N LEU A 127 10.64 -2.77 -15.89
CA LEU A 127 10.67 -1.33 -15.69
C LEU A 127 10.24 -0.53 -16.92
N GLU A 128 10.21 -1.12 -18.11
CA GLU A 128 9.91 -0.43 -19.37
C GLU A 128 8.41 -0.43 -19.69
N ALA A 129 7.66 -1.47 -19.28
CA ALA A 129 6.24 -1.60 -19.57
C ALA A 129 5.38 -2.11 -18.41
N GLY A 130 5.96 -2.43 -17.25
CA GLY A 130 5.24 -3.05 -16.14
C GLY A 130 4.23 -2.15 -15.43
N CYS A 131 4.20 -0.85 -15.72
CA CYS A 131 3.22 0.07 -15.17
C CYS A 131 2.05 0.28 -16.16
N ASN A 132 1.12 -0.68 -16.25
CA ASN A 132 -0.01 -0.66 -17.20
C ASN A 132 0.41 -0.49 -18.68
N GLY A 133 1.56 -1.06 -19.08
CA GLY A 133 2.11 -0.91 -20.44
C GLY A 133 3.01 0.31 -20.61
N PHE A 134 3.25 1.08 -19.53
CA PHE A 134 4.18 2.20 -19.49
C PHE A 134 5.40 1.89 -18.60
N GLY A 135 6.45 2.67 -18.78
CA GLY A 135 7.64 2.59 -17.95
C GLY A 135 7.37 3.08 -16.54
N TRP A 136 8.07 2.49 -15.58
CA TRP A 136 8.08 2.97 -14.20
C TRP A 136 8.83 4.30 -14.11
N SER A 137 8.36 5.20 -13.26
CA SER A 137 9.02 6.50 -13.05
C SER A 137 10.10 6.36 -11.99
N LYS A 138 11.35 6.70 -12.35
CA LYS A 138 12.46 6.74 -11.41
C LYS A 138 12.29 7.90 -10.44
N LEU A 139 12.49 7.67 -9.14
CA LEU A 139 12.57 8.71 -8.11
C LEU A 139 14.03 9.01 -7.79
N ASN A 140 14.49 10.21 -8.15
CA ASN A 140 15.83 10.69 -7.84
C ASN A 140 15.77 11.50 -6.53
N PRO A 141 16.41 11.06 -5.43
CA PRO A 141 16.41 11.78 -4.15
C PRO A 141 16.94 13.21 -4.30
N GLN A 142 16.33 14.16 -3.57
CA GLN A 142 16.75 15.57 -3.48
C GLN A 142 17.65 15.84 -2.29
#